data_AF-A0A3D0I2I3-F1
#
_entry.id   AF-A0A3D0I2I3-F1
#
_cell.length_a   1.000
_cell.length_b   1.000
_cell.length_c   1.000
_cell.angle_alpha   90.00
_cell.angle_beta   90.00
_cell.angle_gamma   90.00
#
_symmetry.space_group_name_H-M   'P 1'
#
loop_
_entity.id
_entity.type
_entity.pdbx_description
1 polymer ?
#
loop_
_entity_poly.entity_id
_entity_poly.type
_entity_poly.pdbx_seq_one_letter_code
_entity_poly.pdbx_strand_id
1 'polypeptide(L)'
;MTLDPADRVARANQVTLGFNNRFYSRGSESSGGRMLADVSFSVLYDIANRHPGDFYLDGTFYPIPYFSTRAIFGYSLDKAQIDEGLLELTYSTPLGTDFSIAYRYLRQIPLFFEGFPAGSAIASEAVPNFDSLNQIGFNTRIPLTRSWALFYNIAYSFEQQLLLGNRGGVEYISKCRCWAIRVELDQDRTRGVTYSFNYTLLGLGQDNVRPFAPRSAQSTTGSLDSTRPF
;
A
#
# COMPACT_ATOMS: atom_id res chain seq x y z
N MET A 1 -15.00 -20.24 21.09
CA MET A 1 -15.79 -20.45 19.87
C MET A 1 -14.94 -19.92 18.74
N THR A 2 -14.30 -20.80 17.98
CA THR A 2 -13.35 -20.44 16.93
C THR A 2 -14.16 -20.05 15.69
N LEU A 3 -14.09 -18.80 15.27
CA LEU A 3 -14.71 -18.35 14.02
C LEU A 3 -13.76 -18.69 12.88
N ASP A 4 -13.64 -19.98 12.54
CA ASP A 4 -12.91 -20.38 11.34
C ASP A 4 -13.74 -19.98 10.12
N PRO A 5 -13.24 -19.10 9.22
CA PRO A 5 -13.94 -18.77 7.98
C PRO A 5 -14.18 -20.00 7.07
N ALA A 6 -13.43 -21.09 7.25
CA ALA A 6 -13.70 -22.35 6.57
C ALA A 6 -15.01 -23.02 7.04
N ASP A 7 -15.50 -22.70 8.25
CA ASP A 7 -16.77 -23.24 8.77
C ASP A 7 -18.01 -22.55 8.20
N ARG A 8 -17.85 -21.42 7.49
CA ARG A 8 -18.96 -20.67 6.87
C ARG A 8 -18.77 -20.55 5.37
N VAL A 9 -18.98 -21.65 4.66
CA VAL A 9 -19.12 -21.62 3.20
C VAL A 9 -20.51 -21.10 2.84
N ALA A 10 -20.61 -19.82 2.50
CA ALA A 10 -21.85 -19.25 1.99
C ALA A 10 -22.23 -19.95 0.68
N ARG A 11 -23.52 -20.27 0.50
CA ARG A 11 -24.02 -20.72 -0.80
C ARG A 11 -23.90 -19.55 -1.78
N ALA A 12 -22.96 -19.64 -2.71
CA ALA A 12 -22.77 -18.63 -3.74
C ALA A 12 -23.40 -19.11 -5.06
N ASN A 13 -24.41 -18.38 -5.54
CA ASN A 13 -24.95 -18.54 -6.88
C ASN A 13 -24.81 -17.20 -7.61
N GLN A 14 -23.57 -16.84 -7.92
CA GLN A 14 -23.19 -15.53 -8.40
C GLN A 14 -22.43 -15.63 -9.72
N VAL A 15 -22.61 -14.66 -10.59
CA VAL A 15 -21.81 -14.46 -11.80
C VAL A 15 -21.04 -13.16 -11.65
N THR A 16 -19.74 -13.20 -11.93
CA THR A 16 -18.90 -12.01 -12.01
C THR A 16 -18.63 -11.72 -13.48
N LEU A 17 -18.89 -10.49 -13.91
CA LEU A 17 -18.49 -9.98 -15.22
C LEU A 17 -17.34 -9.02 -15.02
N GLY A 18 -16.25 -9.20 -15.76
CA GLY A 18 -15.04 -8.41 -15.64
C GLY A 18 -14.51 -7.94 -16.98
N PHE A 19 -13.94 -6.74 -16.99
CA PHE A 19 -13.28 -6.14 -18.14
C PHE A 19 -11.95 -5.54 -17.70
N ASN A 20 -10.87 -5.86 -18.40
CA ASN A 20 -9.54 -5.33 -18.12
C ASN A 20 -8.93 -4.76 -19.41
N ASN A 21 -8.32 -3.58 -19.31
CA ASN A 21 -7.61 -2.95 -20.42
C ASN A 21 -6.27 -2.42 -19.97
N ARG A 22 -5.28 -2.64 -20.83
CA ARG A 22 -3.95 -2.08 -20.69
C ARG A 22 -3.67 -1.12 -21.83
N PHE A 23 -3.27 0.08 -21.46
CA PHE A 23 -2.90 1.14 -22.39
C PHE A 23 -1.38 1.23 -22.46
N TYR A 24 -0.84 1.27 -23.66
CA TYR A 24 0.60 1.39 -23.91
C TYR A 24 0.87 2.62 -24.77
N SER A 25 1.97 3.33 -24.50
CA SER A 25 2.46 4.36 -25.40
C SER A 25 3.28 3.71 -26.52
N ARG A 26 3.29 4.37 -27.69
CA ARG A 26 4.27 4.05 -28.72
C ARG A 26 5.66 4.41 -28.21
N GLY A 27 6.58 3.45 -28.26
CA GLY A 27 8.00 3.65 -27.96
C GLY A 27 8.73 4.37 -29.10
N SER A 28 9.92 4.91 -28.83
CA SER A 28 10.87 5.30 -29.89
C SER A 28 11.63 4.07 -30.41
N GLU A 29 12.41 4.18 -31.49
CA GLU A 29 13.28 3.07 -31.92
C GLU A 29 14.24 2.59 -30.82
N SER A 30 14.62 3.50 -29.91
CA SER A 30 15.51 3.24 -28.78
C SER A 30 14.82 2.91 -27.46
N SER A 31 13.50 3.10 -27.34
CA SER A 31 12.74 2.82 -26.12
C SER A 31 11.49 2.01 -26.45
N GLY A 32 11.34 0.81 -25.90
CA GLY A 32 10.13 0.01 -26.07
C GLY A 32 8.87 0.77 -25.63
N GLY A 33 7.70 0.33 -26.09
CA GLY A 33 6.43 0.89 -25.61
C GLY A 33 6.31 0.75 -24.09
N ARG A 34 5.88 1.82 -23.40
CA ARG A 34 5.67 1.80 -21.95
C ARG A 34 4.18 1.65 -21.61
N MET A 35 3.86 0.96 -20.53
CA MET A 35 2.49 0.92 -20.01
C MET A 35 2.12 2.31 -19.46
N LEU A 36 1.00 2.84 -19.91
CA LEU A 36 0.43 4.11 -19.46
C LEU A 36 -0.66 3.90 -18.41
N ALA A 37 -1.44 2.83 -18.53
CA ALA A 37 -2.45 2.48 -17.56
C ALA A 37 -2.83 1.00 -17.65
N ASP A 38 -3.26 0.42 -16.53
CA ASP A 38 -3.94 -0.87 -16.44
C ASP A 38 -5.22 -0.62 -15.63
N VAL A 39 -6.39 -0.85 -16.23
CA VAL A 39 -7.69 -0.59 -15.60
C VAL A 39 -8.52 -1.86 -15.68
N SER A 40 -9.04 -2.28 -14.54
CA SER A 40 -9.97 -3.38 -14.38
C SER A 40 -11.29 -2.88 -13.79
N PHE A 41 -12.38 -3.40 -14.33
CA PHE A 41 -13.72 -3.19 -13.84
C PHE A 41 -14.37 -4.56 -13.67
N SER A 42 -15.07 -4.77 -12.56
CA SER A 42 -15.86 -5.97 -12.34
C SER A 42 -17.20 -5.63 -11.71
N VAL A 43 -18.22 -6.42 -12.02
CA VAL A 43 -19.54 -6.35 -11.42
C VAL A 43 -20.00 -7.75 -11.06
N LEU A 44 -20.60 -7.87 -9.88
CA LEU A 44 -21.18 -9.10 -9.37
C LEU A 44 -22.69 -9.10 -9.66
N TYR A 45 -23.25 -10.26 -9.98
CA TYR A 45 -24.70 -10.47 -10.07
C TYR A 45 -25.10 -11.74 -9.33
N ASP A 46 -26.03 -11.64 -8.38
CA ASP A 46 -26.58 -12.78 -7.66
C ASP A 46 -27.75 -13.37 -8.47
N ILE A 47 -27.55 -14.57 -9.02
CA ILE A 47 -28.56 -15.27 -9.82
C ILE A 47 -29.72 -15.74 -8.95
N ALA A 48 -29.44 -16.25 -7.74
CA ALA A 48 -30.46 -16.82 -6.88
C ALA A 48 -31.48 -15.75 -6.45
N ASN A 49 -30.98 -14.56 -6.11
CA ASN A 49 -31.81 -13.44 -5.65
C ASN A 49 -32.18 -12.46 -6.78
N ARG A 50 -31.67 -12.67 -8.00
CA ARG A 50 -31.85 -11.79 -9.17
C ARG A 50 -31.46 -10.33 -8.89
N HIS A 51 -30.41 -10.14 -8.10
CA HIS A 51 -30.03 -8.83 -7.57
C HIS A 51 -28.64 -8.43 -8.07
N PRO A 52 -28.44 -7.18 -8.54
CA PRO A 52 -27.10 -6.69 -8.88
C PRO A 52 -26.27 -6.58 -7.61
N GLY A 53 -25.11 -7.22 -7.59
CA GLY A 53 -24.17 -7.15 -6.49
C GLY A 53 -23.26 -5.93 -6.60
N ASP A 54 -22.14 -5.98 -5.89
CA ASP A 54 -21.19 -4.87 -5.85
C ASP A 54 -20.43 -4.75 -7.19
N PHE A 55 -19.96 -3.54 -7.51
CA PHE A 55 -18.99 -3.34 -8.57
C PHE A 55 -17.69 -2.79 -8.03
N TYR A 56 -16.60 -3.15 -8.71
CA TYR A 56 -15.25 -2.76 -8.36
C TYR A 56 -14.53 -2.19 -9.57
N LEU A 57 -13.70 -1.18 -9.31
CA LEU A 57 -12.77 -0.60 -10.25
C LEU A 57 -11.39 -0.59 -9.59
N ASP A 58 -10.40 -1.20 -10.23
CA ASP A 58 -8.98 -1.11 -9.83
C ASP A 58 -8.18 -0.64 -11.03
N GLY A 59 -7.44 0.45 -10.86
CA GLY A 59 -6.65 1.06 -11.92
C GLY A 59 -5.28 1.51 -11.43
N THR A 60 -4.28 1.35 -12.28
CA THR A 60 -2.95 1.95 -12.11
C THR A 60 -2.62 2.81 -13.33
N PHE A 61 -2.06 4.00 -13.12
CA PHE A 61 -1.77 4.99 -14.16
C PHE A 61 -0.33 5.52 -14.03
N TYR A 62 0.32 5.77 -15.16
CA TYR A 62 1.71 6.26 -15.27
C TYR A 62 1.79 7.53 -16.15
N PRO A 63 1.19 8.65 -15.70
CA PRO A 63 1.02 9.84 -16.53
C PRO A 63 2.35 10.43 -17.00
N ILE A 64 3.37 10.43 -16.12
CA ILE A 64 4.71 10.96 -16.38
C ILE A 64 5.78 9.99 -15.85
N PRO A 65 7.04 10.08 -16.30
CA PRO A 65 8.13 9.28 -15.74
C PRO A 65 8.21 9.42 -14.22
N TYR A 66 8.52 8.32 -13.54
CA TYR A 66 8.70 8.24 -12.08
C TYR A 66 7.43 8.44 -11.26
N PHE A 67 6.29 8.74 -11.88
CA PHE A 67 5.02 8.93 -11.19
C PHE A 67 4.07 7.78 -11.50
N SER A 68 3.42 7.26 -10.47
CA SER A 68 2.39 6.25 -10.56
C SER A 68 1.21 6.62 -9.67
N THR A 69 0.00 6.41 -10.18
CA THR A 69 -1.24 6.52 -9.41
C THR A 69 -1.90 5.16 -9.35
N ARG A 70 -2.36 4.75 -8.16
CA ARG A 70 -3.23 3.58 -7.99
C ARG A 70 -4.57 4.02 -7.42
N ALA A 71 -5.66 3.51 -7.98
CA ALA A 71 -7.00 3.79 -7.52
C ALA A 71 -7.78 2.48 -7.40
N ILE A 72 -8.42 2.26 -6.25
CA ILE A 72 -9.39 1.18 -6.05
C ILE A 72 -10.70 1.83 -5.61
N PHE A 73 -11.81 1.38 -6.17
CA PHE A 73 -13.14 1.88 -5.83
C PHE A 73 -14.12 0.71 -5.83
N GLY A 74 -14.78 0.50 -4.71
CA GLY A 74 -15.83 -0.50 -4.54
C GLY A 74 -17.14 0.17 -4.14
N TYR A 75 -18.22 -0.18 -4.81
CA TYR A 75 -19.54 0.39 -4.57
C TYR A 75 -20.60 -0.71 -4.49
N SER A 76 -21.40 -0.66 -3.43
CA SER A 76 -22.51 -1.59 -3.25
C SER A 76 -23.78 -1.03 -3.86
N LEU A 77 -24.27 -1.72 -4.90
CA LEU A 77 -25.50 -1.34 -5.59
C LEU A 77 -26.74 -1.54 -4.71
N ASP A 78 -26.74 -2.56 -3.84
CA ASP A 78 -27.84 -2.84 -2.89
C ASP A 78 -28.02 -1.70 -1.89
N LYS A 79 -26.91 -1.25 -1.29
CA LYS A 79 -26.92 -0.22 -0.24
C LYS A 79 -26.78 1.20 -0.78
N ALA A 80 -26.60 1.35 -2.10
CA ALA A 80 -26.37 2.62 -2.80
C ALA A 80 -25.26 3.48 -2.17
N GLN A 81 -24.11 2.86 -1.87
CA GLN A 81 -23.02 3.53 -1.14
C GLN A 81 -21.63 3.03 -1.55
N ILE A 82 -20.60 3.81 -1.20
CA ILE A 82 -19.19 3.41 -1.34
C ILE A 82 -18.83 2.47 -0.20
N ASP A 83 -18.29 1.30 -0.54
CA ASP A 83 -17.82 0.31 0.42
C ASP A 83 -16.29 0.35 0.58
N GLU A 84 -15.55 0.64 -0.50
CA GLU A 84 -14.09 0.76 -0.48
C GLU A 84 -13.61 1.89 -1.39
N GLY A 85 -12.56 2.59 -0.96
CA GLY A 85 -11.82 3.55 -1.75
C GLY A 85 -10.34 3.50 -1.40
N LEU A 86 -9.48 3.49 -2.41
CA LEU A 86 -8.05 3.72 -2.29
C LEU A 86 -7.65 4.70 -3.37
N LEU A 87 -6.89 5.72 -3.00
CA LEU A 87 -6.17 6.57 -3.95
C LEU A 87 -4.74 6.72 -3.45
N GLU A 88 -3.78 6.24 -4.24
CA GLU A 88 -2.36 6.33 -3.95
C GLU A 88 -1.66 7.09 -5.07
N LEU A 89 -0.84 8.07 -4.70
CA LEU A 89 0.02 8.83 -5.59
C LEU A 89 1.45 8.59 -5.16
N THR A 90 2.27 8.05 -6.06
CA THR A 90 3.66 7.69 -5.77
C THR A 90 4.59 8.31 -6.80
N TYR A 91 5.66 8.93 -6.32
CA TYR A 91 6.77 9.47 -7.11
C TYR A 91 8.08 8.82 -6.65
N SER A 92 8.76 8.12 -7.54
CA SER A 92 9.93 7.31 -7.23
C SER A 92 11.00 7.45 -8.32
N THR A 93 12.17 7.96 -7.93
CA THR A 93 13.28 8.22 -8.87
C THR A 93 14.40 7.20 -8.74
N PRO A 94 15.21 6.99 -9.81
CA PRO A 94 16.42 6.18 -9.76
C PRO A 94 17.48 6.69 -8.76
N LEU A 95 17.40 7.96 -8.36
CA LEU A 95 18.30 8.54 -7.36
C LEU A 95 17.93 8.14 -5.92
N GLY A 96 16.80 7.47 -5.73
CA GLY A 96 16.33 7.02 -4.42
C GLY A 96 15.43 8.02 -3.70
N THR A 97 14.99 9.10 -4.37
CA THR A 97 13.89 9.93 -3.87
C THR A 97 12.59 9.17 -4.02
N ASP A 98 11.85 9.06 -2.92
CA ASP A 98 10.53 8.47 -2.85
C ASP A 98 9.56 9.42 -2.16
N PHE A 99 8.36 9.49 -2.70
CA PHE A 99 7.25 10.22 -2.13
C PHE A 99 5.97 9.46 -2.43
N SER A 100 5.14 9.26 -1.43
CA SER A 100 3.85 8.61 -1.59
C SER A 100 2.81 9.24 -0.67
N ILE A 101 1.63 9.50 -1.21
CA ILE A 101 0.43 9.87 -0.45
C ILE A 101 -0.63 8.84 -0.77
N ALA A 102 -1.25 8.28 0.26
CA ALA A 102 -2.34 7.33 0.12
C ALA A 102 -3.55 7.80 0.93
N TYR A 103 -4.73 7.75 0.35
CA TYR A 103 -6.00 7.89 1.06
C TYR A 103 -6.74 6.56 0.96
N ARG A 104 -7.21 6.05 2.10
CA ARG A 104 -7.94 4.79 2.18
C ARG A 104 -9.25 4.97 2.93
N TYR A 105 -10.32 4.49 2.33
CA TYR A 105 -11.65 4.41 2.90
C TYR A 105 -12.14 2.95 2.84
N LEU A 106 -12.60 2.41 3.96
CA LEU A 106 -13.33 1.14 4.02
C LEU A 106 -14.54 1.32 4.91
N ARG A 107 -15.71 0.92 4.46
CA ARG A 107 -16.94 1.08 5.25
C ARG A 107 -17.21 -0.07 6.23
N GLN A 108 -16.63 -1.24 5.99
CA GLN A 108 -16.76 -2.38 6.88
C GLN A 108 -15.39 -3.05 6.94
N ILE A 109 -14.75 -2.99 8.10
CA ILE A 109 -13.52 -3.75 8.32
C ILE A 109 -13.96 -5.20 8.57
N PRO A 110 -13.60 -6.14 7.69
CA PRO A 110 -14.05 -7.51 7.86
C PRO A 110 -13.43 -8.08 9.16
N LEU A 111 -14.29 -8.70 9.97
CA LEU A 111 -14.01 -9.14 11.36
C LEU A 111 -12.92 -10.22 11.47
N PHE A 112 -12.34 -10.70 10.37
CA PHE A 112 -11.36 -11.79 10.40
C PHE A 112 -10.00 -11.40 11.01
N PHE A 113 -9.77 -10.11 11.29
CA PHE A 113 -8.59 -9.66 12.04
C PHE A 113 -8.72 -9.81 13.56
N GLU A 114 -9.84 -10.34 14.07
CA GLU A 114 -10.03 -10.66 15.48
C GLU A 114 -9.32 -11.97 15.88
N GLY A 115 -8.00 -12.01 15.72
CA GLY A 115 -7.14 -12.95 16.44
C GLY A 115 -6.98 -12.58 17.92
N PHE A 116 -7.98 -11.93 18.52
CA PHE A 116 -7.96 -11.60 19.94
C PHE A 116 -8.11 -12.92 20.72
N PRO A 117 -7.20 -13.24 21.66
CA PRO A 117 -7.33 -14.44 22.46
C PRO A 117 -8.68 -14.41 23.18
N ALA A 118 -9.53 -15.37 22.82
CA ALA A 118 -10.84 -15.57 23.42
C ALA A 118 -10.67 -15.73 24.94
N GLY A 119 -11.10 -14.72 25.70
CA GLY A 119 -11.05 -14.75 27.18
C GLY A 119 -10.44 -13.52 27.84
N SER A 120 -9.86 -12.56 27.10
CA SER A 120 -9.51 -11.28 27.72
C SER A 120 -10.76 -10.40 27.87
N ALA A 121 -11.03 -9.90 29.08
CA ALA A 121 -12.12 -8.95 29.37
C ALA A 121 -12.05 -7.65 28.54
N ILE A 122 -10.95 -7.46 27.81
CA ILE A 122 -10.69 -6.35 26.89
C ILE A 122 -11.50 -6.53 25.58
N ALA A 123 -11.85 -7.75 25.17
CA ALA A 123 -12.57 -8.01 23.92
C ALA A 123 -14.05 -7.56 23.94
N SER A 124 -14.69 -7.49 25.11
CA SER A 124 -16.10 -7.08 25.24
C SER A 124 -16.30 -5.59 25.51
N GLU A 125 -15.27 -4.87 25.96
CA GLU A 125 -15.38 -3.45 26.35
C GLU A 125 -14.47 -2.49 25.55
N ALA A 126 -13.45 -2.97 24.82
CA ALA A 126 -12.37 -2.10 24.33
C ALA A 126 -12.28 -1.86 22.82
N VAL A 127 -13.20 -2.38 21.99
CA VAL A 127 -13.23 -2.04 20.56
C VAL A 127 -14.53 -1.31 20.23
N PRO A 128 -14.69 -0.03 20.66
CA PRO A 128 -15.83 0.76 20.25
C PRO A 128 -15.79 0.95 18.72
N ASN A 129 -16.83 0.45 18.04
CA ASN A 129 -17.32 0.90 16.73
C ASN A 129 -16.25 1.28 15.69
N PHE A 130 -15.36 0.36 15.32
CA PHE A 130 -14.63 0.51 14.05
C PHE A 130 -15.54 0.10 12.90
N ASP A 131 -16.58 0.89 12.68
CA ASP A 131 -17.49 0.66 11.56
C ASP A 131 -16.75 0.93 10.27
N SER A 132 -16.03 2.05 10.18
CA SER A 132 -15.25 2.46 9.01
C SER A 132 -13.76 2.68 9.28
N LEU A 133 -12.97 2.57 8.22
CA LEU A 133 -11.60 3.03 8.09
C LEU A 133 -11.61 4.28 7.21
N ASN A 134 -11.14 5.41 7.71
CA ASN A 134 -10.88 6.60 6.90
C ASN A 134 -9.51 7.15 7.29
N GLN A 135 -8.54 6.98 6.40
CA GLN A 135 -7.13 7.18 6.71
C GLN A 135 -6.38 7.89 5.58
N ILE A 136 -5.44 8.75 5.96
CA ILE A 136 -4.42 9.29 5.06
C ILE A 136 -3.04 8.83 5.53
N GLY A 137 -2.24 8.39 4.58
CA GLY A 137 -0.85 8.01 4.76
C GLY A 137 0.05 8.90 3.91
N PHE A 138 1.22 9.22 4.45
CA PHE A 138 2.28 9.91 3.75
C PHE A 138 3.59 9.21 4.01
N ASN A 139 4.37 9.00 2.97
CA ASN A 139 5.70 8.40 3.03
C ASN A 139 6.64 9.24 2.17
N THR A 140 7.80 9.59 2.70
CA THR A 140 8.85 10.20 1.91
C THR A 140 10.22 9.68 2.29
N ARG A 141 11.10 9.59 1.30
CA ARG A 141 12.52 9.40 1.45
C ARG A 141 13.25 10.37 0.54
N ILE A 142 14.15 11.16 1.11
CA ILE A 142 14.89 12.19 0.38
C ILE A 142 16.39 11.93 0.56
N PRO A 143 17.11 11.53 -0.50
CA PRO A 143 18.56 11.45 -0.46
C PRO A 143 19.14 12.86 -0.38
N LEU A 144 19.78 13.19 0.75
CA LEU A 144 20.46 14.47 0.94
C LEU A 144 21.81 14.48 0.23
N THR A 145 22.52 13.34 0.27
CA THR A 145 23.81 13.14 -0.40
C THR A 145 23.89 11.71 -0.94
N ARG A 146 25.01 11.35 -1.58
CA ARG A 146 25.28 9.96 -2.00
C ARG A 146 25.33 8.94 -0.84
N SER A 147 25.50 9.42 0.40
CA SER A 147 25.66 8.60 1.59
C SER A 147 24.60 8.86 2.65
N TRP A 148 23.75 9.87 2.50
CA TRP A 148 22.78 10.27 3.53
C TRP A 148 21.39 10.39 2.93
N ALA A 149 20.39 9.83 3.60
CA ALA A 149 18.98 10.03 3.27
C ALA A 149 18.17 10.26 4.54
N LEU A 150 17.11 11.07 4.41
CA LEU A 150 16.06 11.19 5.40
C LEU A 150 14.87 10.36 4.95
N PHE A 151 14.16 9.78 5.90
CA PHE A 151 12.85 9.21 5.62
C PHE A 151 11.85 9.63 6.69
N TYR A 152 10.58 9.70 6.29
CA TYR A 152 9.48 10.06 7.16
C TYR A 152 8.20 9.38 6.68
N ASN A 153 7.46 8.78 7.61
CA ASN A 153 6.20 8.10 7.38
C ASN A 153 5.21 8.54 8.45
N ILE A 154 4.02 8.95 8.02
CA ILE A 154 2.95 9.36 8.92
C ILE A 154 1.64 8.78 8.42
N ALA A 155 0.82 8.29 9.35
CA ALA A 155 -0.51 7.80 9.08
C ALA A 155 -1.51 8.40 10.08
N TYR A 156 -2.62 8.91 9.58
CA TYR A 156 -3.65 9.58 10.37
C TYR A 156 -5.02 8.99 10.05
N SER A 157 -5.82 8.74 11.09
CA SER A 157 -7.22 8.30 10.97
C SER A 157 -8.16 9.47 11.25
N PHE A 158 -9.03 9.76 10.28
CA PHE A 158 -10.06 10.79 10.42
C PHE A 158 -11.21 10.33 11.32
N GLU A 159 -11.57 9.04 11.29
CA GLU A 159 -12.67 8.52 12.12
C GLU A 159 -12.40 8.69 13.61
N GLN A 160 -11.16 8.46 14.03
CA GLN A 160 -10.76 8.56 15.43
C GLN A 160 -10.05 9.87 15.78
N GLN A 161 -9.87 10.74 14.78
CA GLN A 161 -9.05 11.95 14.88
C GLN A 161 -7.65 11.66 15.46
N LEU A 162 -7.06 10.53 15.09
CA LEU A 162 -5.91 9.94 15.76
C LEU A 162 -4.74 9.74 14.81
N LEU A 163 -3.55 10.09 15.29
CA LEU A 163 -2.27 9.74 14.67
C LEU A 163 -1.98 8.25 14.89
N LEU A 164 -2.05 7.45 13.83
CA LEU A 164 -1.87 5.99 13.88
C LEU A 164 -0.39 5.61 14.00
N GLY A 165 0.47 6.36 13.32
CA GLY A 165 1.90 6.16 13.33
C GLY A 165 2.62 7.41 12.86
N ASN A 166 3.74 7.71 13.50
CA ASN A 166 4.65 8.76 13.09
C ASN A 166 6.08 8.25 13.25
N ARG A 167 6.74 8.06 12.12
CA ARG A 167 8.04 7.44 12.04
C ARG A 167 8.96 8.29 11.21
N GLY A 168 10.15 8.55 11.71
CA GLY A 168 11.16 9.30 10.97
C GLY A 168 12.55 8.84 11.32
N GLY A 169 13.50 9.13 10.44
CA GLY A 169 14.88 8.77 10.71
C GLY A 169 15.87 9.19 9.65
N VAL A 170 17.10 8.78 9.91
CA VAL A 170 18.25 9.09 9.07
C VAL A 170 18.92 7.78 8.67
N GLU A 171 19.25 7.68 7.39
CA GLU A 171 20.01 6.59 6.81
C GLU A 171 21.40 7.08 6.43
N TYR A 172 22.39 6.24 6.70
CA TYR A 172 23.75 6.43 6.22
C TYR A 172 24.24 5.19 5.47
N ILE A 173 24.78 5.40 4.27
CA ILE A 173 25.41 4.39 3.43
C ILE A 173 26.91 4.69 3.37
N SER A 174 27.74 3.70 3.69
CA SER A 174 29.18 3.86 3.68
C SER A 174 29.71 4.21 2.28
N LYS A 175 30.86 4.89 2.22
CA LYS A 175 31.46 5.33 0.96
C LYS A 175 31.77 4.16 0.00
N CYS A 176 32.19 3.01 0.54
CA CYS A 176 32.44 1.81 -0.25
C CYS A 176 31.15 1.05 -0.62
N ARG A 177 29.99 1.53 -0.15
CA ARG A 177 28.68 0.88 -0.30
C ARG A 177 28.69 -0.57 0.18
N CYS A 178 29.46 -0.87 1.23
CA CYS A 178 29.57 -2.21 1.80
C CYS A 178 28.64 -2.43 2.99
N TRP A 179 28.11 -1.36 3.57
CA TRP A 179 27.23 -1.40 4.74
C TRP A 179 26.40 -0.12 4.83
N ALA A 180 25.27 -0.21 5.52
CA ALA A 180 24.42 0.93 5.83
C ALA A 180 23.88 0.85 7.28
N ILE A 181 23.60 2.01 7.85
CA ILE A 181 22.93 2.15 9.15
C ILE A 181 21.69 3.02 9.02
N ARG A 182 20.69 2.77 9.86
CA ARG A 182 19.50 3.60 10.02
C ARG A 182 19.22 3.81 11.49
N VAL A 183 19.04 5.07 11.88
CA VAL A 183 18.47 5.46 13.17
C VAL A 183 17.03 5.89 12.92
N GLU A 184 16.10 5.31 13.64
CA GLU A 184 14.66 5.51 13.47
C GLU A 184 14.01 5.84 14.81
N LEU A 185 13.10 6.82 14.79
CA LEU A 185 12.18 7.15 15.86
C LEU A 185 10.79 6.76 15.37
N ASP A 186 10.10 5.92 16.13
CA ASP A 186 8.75 5.44 15.84
C ASP A 186 7.84 5.81 17.00
N GLN A 187 6.76 6.55 16.73
CA GLN A 187 5.74 6.91 17.71
C GLN A 187 4.44 6.17 17.37
N ASP A 188 4.02 5.31 18.29
CA ASP A 188 2.82 4.49 18.23
C ASP A 188 1.95 4.76 19.47
N ARG A 189 0.63 4.78 19.32
CA ARG A 189 -0.33 4.97 20.43
C ARG A 189 -0.13 3.96 21.55
N THR A 190 0.13 2.71 21.20
CA THR A 190 0.16 1.60 22.17
C THR A 190 1.49 1.46 22.89
N ARG A 191 2.58 1.84 22.22
CA ARG A 191 3.96 1.62 22.69
C ARG A 191 4.70 2.90 23.04
N GLY A 192 4.12 4.08 22.75
CA GLY A 192 4.77 5.37 22.93
C GLY A 192 5.87 5.60 21.89
N VAL A 193 6.97 6.22 22.31
CA VAL A 193 8.12 6.50 21.44
C VAL A 193 9.14 5.37 21.57
N THR A 194 9.50 4.77 20.43
CA THR A 194 10.52 3.72 20.32
C THR A 194 11.67 4.22 19.45
N TYR A 195 12.89 3.92 19.87
CA TYR A 195 14.10 4.20 19.10
C TYR A 195 14.66 2.89 18.56
N SER A 196 14.99 2.85 17.28
CA SER A 196 15.57 1.68 16.63
C SER A 196 16.86 2.03 15.92
N PHE A 197 17.86 1.16 16.07
CA PHE A 197 19.12 1.19 15.33
C PHE A 197 19.20 -0.05 14.46
N ASN A 198 19.27 0.14 13.14
CA ASN A 198 19.36 -0.95 12.17
C ASN A 198 20.70 -0.89 11.43
N TYR A 199 21.32 -2.04 11.21
CA TYR A 199 22.56 -2.19 10.45
C TYR A 199 22.36 -3.28 9.38
N THR A 200 22.81 -3.03 8.15
CA THR A 200 22.79 -4.03 7.07
C THR A 200 24.10 -4.03 6.29
N LEU A 201 24.51 -5.22 5.85
CA LEU A 201 25.65 -5.42 4.95
C LEU A 201 25.16 -5.37 3.50
N LEU A 202 25.85 -4.57 2.69
CA LEU A 202 25.53 -4.37 1.28
C LEU A 202 26.50 -5.17 0.39
N GLY A 203 26.12 -5.43 -0.86
CA GLY A 203 26.96 -6.11 -1.85
C GLY A 203 26.61 -7.58 -2.13
N LEU A 204 25.59 -8.14 -1.45
CA LEU A 204 25.09 -9.51 -1.67
C LEU A 204 23.71 -9.53 -2.37
N GLY A 205 23.54 -8.72 -3.42
CA GLY A 205 22.27 -8.63 -4.18
C GLY A 205 21.21 -7.71 -3.56
N GLN A 206 21.56 -6.96 -2.51
CA GLN A 206 20.71 -5.90 -1.95
C GLN A 206 20.86 -4.58 -2.72
N ASP A 207 19.76 -3.83 -2.83
CA ASP A 207 19.71 -2.53 -3.48
C ASP A 207 20.60 -1.51 -2.74
N ASN A 208 21.62 -0.99 -3.45
CA ASN A 208 22.57 -0.01 -2.93
C ASN A 208 22.04 1.43 -2.90
N VAL A 209 20.86 1.66 -3.47
CA VAL A 209 20.13 2.92 -3.44
C VAL A 209 19.19 2.96 -2.23
N ARG A 210 18.55 1.82 -1.91
CA ARG A 210 17.51 1.69 -0.88
C ARG A 210 17.73 0.48 0.03
N PRO A 211 18.76 0.53 0.89
CA PRO A 211 19.17 -0.63 1.70
C PRO A 211 18.14 -1.08 2.74
N PHE A 212 17.15 -0.23 3.04
CA PHE A 212 16.12 -0.45 4.05
C PHE A 212 14.69 -0.35 3.49
N ALA A 213 14.51 -0.45 2.17
CA ALA A 213 13.17 -0.54 1.59
C ALA A 213 12.48 -1.85 2.05
N PRO A 214 11.18 -1.82 2.38
CA PRO A 214 10.41 -3.03 2.62
C PRO A 214 10.52 -3.97 1.40
N ARG A 215 10.76 -5.26 1.61
CA ARG A 215 10.88 -6.23 0.49
C ARG A 215 9.62 -6.29 -0.38
N SER A 216 8.44 -5.97 0.17
CA SER A 216 7.17 -5.88 -0.56
C SER A 216 7.02 -4.61 -1.40
N ALA A 217 7.81 -3.57 -1.14
CA ALA A 217 7.81 -2.32 -1.92
C ALA A 217 8.67 -2.40 -3.19
N GLN A 218 9.37 -3.53 -3.41
CA GLN A 218 9.83 -3.91 -4.74
C GLN A 218 8.60 -4.37 -5.56
N SER A 219 7.72 -3.40 -5.83
CA SER A 219 6.60 -3.57 -6.73
C SER A 219 7.13 -3.98 -8.10
N THR A 220 6.44 -4.95 -8.66
CA THR A 220 6.26 -5.44 -10.04
C THR A 220 6.35 -4.42 -11.20
N THR A 221 6.93 -3.24 -11.03
CA THR A 221 7.54 -2.54 -12.15
C THR A 221 8.71 -3.40 -12.62
N GLY A 222 8.44 -4.28 -13.60
CA GLY A 222 9.47 -4.95 -14.37
C GLY A 222 10.54 -3.91 -14.66
N SER A 223 11.71 -4.15 -14.09
CA SER A 223 12.85 -3.25 -14.12
C SER A 223 12.99 -2.66 -15.52
N LEU A 224 12.59 -1.40 -15.67
CA LEU A 224 12.97 -0.54 -16.79
C LEU A 224 14.42 -0.06 -16.62
N ASP A 225 15.24 -0.81 -15.88
CA ASP A 225 16.68 -0.67 -15.83
C ASP A 225 17.30 -1.55 -16.92
N SER A 226 16.92 -1.28 -18.17
CA SER A 226 17.78 -1.60 -19.30
C SER A 226 18.51 -0.31 -19.68
N THR A 227 19.81 -0.33 -19.44
CA THR A 227 20.82 0.59 -19.98
C THR A 227 20.93 1.97 -19.34
N ARG A 228 21.75 2.06 -18.28
CA ARG A 228 22.73 3.14 -18.21
C ARG A 228 24.14 2.56 -18.23
N PRO A 229 25.01 2.99 -19.15
CA PRO A 229 26.43 2.70 -19.04
C PRO A 229 26.99 3.53 -17.87
N PHE A 230 27.87 2.89 -17.10
CA PHE A 230 28.75 3.55 -16.14
C PHE A 230 29.68 4.55 -16.82
#